data_AF-A0A372QMX8-F1
#
_entry.id   AF-A0A372QMX8-F1
#
_cell.length_a   1.000
_cell.length_b   1.000
_cell.length_c   1.000
_cell.angle_alpha   90.00
_cell.angle_beta   90.00
_cell.angle_gamma   90.00
#
_symmetry.space_group_name_H-M   'P 1'
#
loop_
_entity.id
_entity.type
_entity.pdbx_description
1 polymer ?
#
loop_
_entity_poly.entity_id
_entity_poly.type
_entity_poly.pdbx_seq_one_letter_code
_entity_poly.pdbx_strand_id
1 'polypeptide(L)'
;MIDFFKRLNPSYNPPGRTTLSNQLLEQEAARIRLKISTELEKCKFLTLALDGWISSNGSSLHKFIDSATNRQEYLIALKDYLKVMEKIGLNKFAG
;
A
#
# COMPACT_ATOMS: atom_id res chain seq x y z
N MET A 1 -0.71 -10.27 -22.39
CA MET A 1 -1.43 -9.07 -21.92
C MET A 1 -1.16 -7.87 -22.83
N ILE A 2 0.10 -7.54 -23.15
CA ILE A 2 0.45 -6.46 -24.11
C ILE A 2 -0.13 -6.72 -25.52
N ASP A 3 -0.15 -7.99 -25.95
CA ASP A 3 -0.60 -8.36 -27.30
C ASP A 3 -2.09 -8.13 -27.51
N PHE A 4 -2.89 -8.20 -26.44
CA PHE A 4 -4.30 -7.88 -26.49
C PHE A 4 -4.52 -6.40 -26.80
N PHE A 5 -3.79 -5.50 -26.11
CA PHE A 5 -3.87 -4.07 -26.37
C PHE A 5 -3.34 -3.70 -27.76
N LYS A 6 -2.30 -4.38 -28.24
CA LYS A 6 -1.78 -4.18 -29.61
C LYS A 6 -2.75 -4.66 -30.69
N ARG A 7 -3.54 -5.70 -30.43
CA ARG A 7 -4.61 -6.13 -31.37
C ARG A 7 -5.74 -5.10 -31.46
N LEU A 8 -6.06 -4.42 -30.37
CA LEU A 8 -7.08 -3.38 -30.33
C LEU A 8 -6.58 -2.03 -30.87
N ASN A 9 -5.31 -1.71 -30.61
CA ASN A 9 -4.64 -0.52 -31.11
C ASN A 9 -3.20 -0.88 -31.50
N PRO A 10 -2.93 -1.13 -32.79
CA PRO A 10 -1.60 -1.51 -33.27
C PRO A 10 -0.50 -0.47 -32.96
N SER A 11 -0.87 0.80 -32.84
CA SER A 11 0.04 1.89 -32.49
C SER A 11 0.24 2.06 -30.97
N TYR A 12 -0.38 1.22 -30.15
CA TYR A 12 -0.23 1.29 -28.70
C TYR A 12 1.20 0.94 -28.27
N ASN A 13 1.84 1.92 -27.64
CA ASN A 13 3.12 1.74 -26.98
C ASN A 13 2.90 1.81 -25.45
N PRO A 14 3.12 0.71 -24.71
CA PRO A 14 2.93 0.73 -23.27
C PRO A 14 3.95 1.67 -22.61
N PRO A 15 3.55 2.39 -21.55
CA PRO A 15 4.47 3.20 -20.78
C PRO A 15 5.60 2.35 -20.18
N GLY A 16 6.79 2.92 -20.10
CA GLY A 16 7.93 2.28 -19.48
C GLY A 16 7.70 2.03 -17.99
N ARG A 17 8.52 1.15 -17.40
CA ARG A 17 8.44 0.79 -15.97
C ARG A 17 8.44 2.01 -15.06
N THR A 18 9.27 3.00 -15.34
CA THR A 18 9.40 4.23 -14.54
C THR A 18 8.15 5.11 -14.62
N THR A 19 7.58 5.28 -15.81
CA THR A 19 6.29 5.98 -16.00
C THR A 19 5.17 5.26 -15.28
N LEU A 20 5.14 3.92 -15.34
CA LEU A 20 4.17 3.12 -14.60
C LEU A 20 4.31 3.27 -13.09
N SER A 21 5.50 3.01 -12.53
CA SER A 21 5.70 2.96 -11.08
C SER A 21 5.78 4.34 -10.42
N ASN A 22 6.48 5.29 -11.03
CA ASN A 22 6.83 6.56 -10.38
C ASN A 22 5.88 7.70 -10.77
N GLN A 23 5.01 7.51 -11.76
CA GLN A 23 4.05 8.52 -12.18
C GLN A 23 2.62 7.98 -12.06
N LEU A 24 2.23 7.03 -12.91
CA LEU A 24 0.83 6.59 -12.99
C LEU A 24 0.36 5.93 -11.69
N LEU A 25 1.16 5.03 -11.11
CA LEU A 25 0.82 4.35 -9.86
C LEU A 25 0.79 5.34 -8.68
N GLU A 26 1.78 6.23 -8.57
CA GLU A 26 1.81 7.23 -7.49
C GLU A 26 0.67 8.24 -7.58
N GLN A 27 0.32 8.69 -8.80
CA GLN A 27 -0.82 9.58 -9.03
C GLN A 27 -2.14 8.92 -8.62
N GLU A 28 -2.35 7.66 -9.03
CA GLU A 28 -3.56 6.93 -8.68
C GLU A 28 -3.62 6.60 -7.19
N ALA A 29 -2.47 6.26 -6.57
CA ALA A 29 -2.38 6.06 -5.14
C ALA A 29 -2.70 7.36 -4.37
N ALA A 30 -2.21 8.52 -4.82
CA ALA A 30 -2.53 9.81 -4.22
C ALA A 30 -4.02 10.13 -4.34
N ARG A 31 -4.62 9.89 -5.52
CA ARG A 31 -6.06 10.08 -5.77
C ARG A 31 -6.91 9.21 -4.85
N ILE A 32 -6.56 7.92 -4.72
CA ILE A 32 -7.27 6.99 -3.84
C ILE A 32 -7.09 7.38 -2.37
N ARG A 33 -5.88 7.74 -1.94
CA ARG A 33 -5.62 8.21 -0.56
C ARG A 33 -6.49 9.41 -0.19
N LEU A 34 -6.59 10.40 -1.09
CA LEU A 34 -7.45 11.56 -0.87
C LEU A 34 -8.92 11.15 -0.72
N LYS A 35 -9.41 10.28 -1.60
CA LYS A 35 -10.78 9.76 -1.52
C LYS A 35 -11.05 9.08 -0.17
N ILE A 36 -10.15 8.18 0.25
CA ILE A 36 -10.25 7.47 1.52
C ILE A 36 -10.25 8.47 2.69
N SER A 37 -9.33 9.44 2.72
CA SER A 37 -9.27 10.47 3.77
C SER A 37 -10.60 11.22 3.89
N THR A 38 -11.16 11.67 2.77
CA THR A 38 -12.44 12.38 2.74
C THR A 38 -13.63 11.51 3.19
N GLU A 39 -13.60 10.21 2.91
CA GLU A 39 -14.61 9.26 3.39
C GLU A 39 -14.48 9.02 4.91
N LEU A 40 -13.25 8.85 5.41
CA LEU A 40 -12.96 8.64 6.83
C LEU A 40 -13.27 9.89 7.68
N GLU A 41 -12.99 11.10 7.19
CA GLU A 41 -13.33 12.37 7.85
C GLU A 41 -14.84 12.52 8.12
N LYS A 42 -15.69 11.91 7.27
CA LYS A 42 -17.15 11.94 7.42
C LYS A 42 -17.68 10.84 8.35
N CYS A 43 -16.84 9.88 8.73
CA CYS A 43 -17.25 8.77 9.58
C CYS A 43 -17.30 9.21 11.05
N LYS A 44 -18.44 8.96 11.70
CA LYS A 44 -18.62 9.25 13.14
C LYS A 44 -17.87 8.26 14.03
N PHE A 45 -17.71 7.03 13.57
CA PHE A 45 -17.02 5.96 14.29
C PHE A 45 -16.06 5.25 13.35
N LEU A 46 -14.83 5.07 13.81
CA LEU A 46 -13.76 4.39 13.10
C LEU A 46 -13.24 3.25 13.97
N THR A 47 -13.06 2.07 13.38
CA THR A 47 -12.36 0.96 14.03
C THR A 47 -11.02 0.75 13.34
N LEU A 48 -9.93 0.85 14.10
CA LEU A 48 -8.60 0.52 13.63
C LEU A 48 -8.28 -0.93 14.00
N ALA A 49 -7.97 -1.76 13.01
CA ALA A 49 -7.47 -3.11 13.21
C ALA A 49 -5.99 -3.18 12.81
N LEU A 50 -5.20 -3.81 13.68
CA LEU A 50 -3.80 -4.14 13.43
C LEU A 50 -3.70 -5.65 13.22
N ASP A 51 -3.16 -6.05 12.08
CA ASP A 51 -2.81 -7.44 11.79
C ASP A 51 -1.34 -7.51 11.38
N GLY A 52 -0.65 -8.57 11.77
CA GLY A 52 0.77 -8.71 11.50
C GLY A 52 1.19 -10.16 11.40
N TRP A 53 2.05 -10.45 10.43
CA TRP A 53 2.72 -11.74 10.33
C TRP A 53 4.21 -11.58 10.11
N ILE A 54 4.95 -12.54 10.67
CA ILE A 54 6.37 -12.71 10.41
C ILE A 54 6.50 -13.82 9.38
N SER A 55 7.07 -13.51 8.22
CA SER A 55 7.37 -14.53 7.23
C SER A 55 8.64 -15.28 7.61
N SER A 56 8.76 -16.53 7.15
CA SER A 56 9.93 -17.38 7.39
C SER A 56 11.26 -16.82 6.90
N ASN A 57 11.23 -15.81 6.03
CA ASN A 57 12.40 -15.08 5.55
C ASN A 57 12.77 -13.84 6.40
N GLY A 58 12.17 -13.66 7.59
CA GLY A 58 12.51 -12.58 8.52
C GLY A 58 11.94 -11.20 8.16
N SER A 59 10.94 -11.10 7.27
CA SER A 59 10.18 -9.86 7.06
C SER A 59 8.96 -9.82 8.01
N SER A 60 8.63 -8.66 8.58
CA SER A 60 7.45 -8.52 9.46
C SER A 60 6.44 -7.53 8.90
N LEU A 61 5.48 -8.05 8.14
CA LEU A 61 4.45 -7.23 7.50
C LEU A 61 3.33 -6.94 8.49
N HIS A 62 3.08 -5.66 8.73
CA HIS A 62 2.00 -5.19 9.58
C HIS A 62 1.01 -4.37 8.75
N LYS A 63 -0.25 -4.81 8.76
CA LYS A 63 -1.41 -4.26 8.07
C LYS A 63 -2.20 -3.38 9.04
N PHE A 64 -2.45 -2.14 8.66
CA PHE A 64 -3.37 -1.24 9.37
C PHE A 64 -4.65 -1.12 8.55
N ILE A 65 -5.77 -1.55 9.13
CA ILE A 65 -7.08 -1.48 8.50
C ILE A 65 -7.96 -0.48 9.23
N ASP A 66 -8.52 0.47 8.50
CA ASP A 66 -9.61 1.30 8.98
C ASP A 66 -10.94 0.74 8.48
N SER A 67 -11.84 0.43 9.41
CA SER A 67 -13.21 0.02 9.11
C SER A 67 -14.17 1.17 9.39
N ALA A 68 -14.80 1.67 8.32
CA ALA A 68 -15.90 2.62 8.43
C ALA A 68 -17.21 1.87 8.77
N THR A 69 -18.16 2.56 9.40
CA THR A 69 -19.44 1.97 9.86
C THR A 69 -20.26 1.30 8.75
N ASN A 70 -19.94 1.58 7.48
CA ASN A 70 -20.53 0.95 6.29
C ASN A 70 -19.89 -0.41 5.91
N ARG A 71 -19.05 -1.01 6.78
CA ARG A 71 -18.29 -2.27 6.56
C ARG A 71 -17.25 -2.18 5.44
N GLN A 72 -16.82 -0.98 5.06
CA GLN A 72 -15.72 -0.82 4.12
C GLN A 72 -14.39 -0.85 4.88
N GLU A 73 -13.46 -1.67 4.41
CA GLU A 73 -12.12 -1.82 4.97
C GLU A 73 -11.08 -1.19 4.04
N TYR A 74 -10.26 -0.29 4.60
CA TYR A 74 -9.19 0.37 3.86
C TYR A 74 -7.82 -0.03 4.42
N LEU A 75 -6.90 -0.46 3.54
CA LEU A 75 -5.50 -0.63 3.90
C LEU A 75 -4.82 0.74 3.98
N ILE A 76 -4.59 1.21 5.21
CA ILE A 76 -3.98 2.52 5.46
C ILE A 76 -2.46 2.45 5.31
N ALA A 77 -1.86 1.39 5.84
CA ALA A 77 -0.42 1.19 5.78
C ALA A 77 -0.07 -0.31 5.80
N LEU A 78 1.00 -0.63 5.07
CA LEU A 78 1.70 -1.90 5.16
C LEU A 78 3.17 -1.60 5.45
N LYS A 79 3.67 -2.04 6.60
CA LYS A 79 5.05 -1.76 7.04
C LYS A 79 5.80 -3.04 7.35
N ASP A 80 7.06 -3.09 6.93
CA ASP A 80 8.03 -4.13 7.33
C ASP A 80 8.85 -3.62 8.51
N TYR A 81 8.50 -4.01 9.73
CA TYR A 81 9.09 -3.45 10.94
C TYR A 81 10.49 -4.01 11.23
N LEU A 82 10.81 -5.24 10.79
CA LEU A 82 12.14 -5.83 11.02
C LEU A 82 13.21 -5.12 10.19
N LYS A 83 12.92 -4.77 8.94
CA LYS A 83 13.82 -3.95 8.12
C LYS A 83 13.95 -2.52 8.63
N VAL A 84 12.89 -1.97 9.23
CA VAL A 84 12.95 -0.67 9.89
C VAL A 84 13.94 -0.74 11.04
N MET A 85 13.84 -1.73 11.94
CA MET A 85 14.73 -1.90 13.10
C MET A 85 16.20 -2.14 12.73
N GLU A 86 16.47 -2.91 11.67
CA GLU A 86 17.83 -3.10 11.14
C GLU A 86 18.47 -1.78 10.70
N LYS A 87 17.68 -0.90 10.07
CA LYS A 87 18.14 0.41 9.59
C LYS A 87 18.36 1.43 10.72
N ILE A 88 17.68 1.31 11.85
CA ILE A 88 17.88 2.20 13.02
C ILE A 88 19.02 1.73 13.94
N GLY A 89 19.70 0.62 13.63
CA GLY A 89 20.91 0.21 14.34
C GLY A 89 20.67 -0.20 15.79
N LEU A 90 19.66 -1.02 16.07
CA LEU A 90 19.45 -1.60 17.40
C LEU A 90 20.33 -2.85 17.63
N ASN A 91 21.65 -2.67 17.60
CA ASN A 91 22.61 -3.61 18.23
C ASN A 91 22.81 -3.30 19.73
N LYS A 92 21.93 -2.51 20.36
CA LYS A 92 22.08 -2.07 21.77
C LYS A 92 21.22 -2.81 22.80
N PHE A 93 20.46 -3.83 22.40
CA PHE A 93 19.64 -4.63 23.33
C PHE A 93 19.97 -6.14 23.32
N ALA A 94 21.04 -6.56 22.66
CA ALA A 94 21.66 -7.86 22.90
C ALA A 94 22.69 -7.69 24.03
N GLY A 95 22.18 -7.63 25.26
CA GLY A 95 22.97 -7.87 26.47
C GLY A 95 22.94 -9.35 26.82
#